data_AF-A0A945CZI6-F1
#
_entry.id   AF-A0A945CZI6-F1
#
_cell.length_a   1.000
_cell.length_b   1.000
_cell.length_c   1.000
_cell.angle_alpha   90.00
_cell.angle_beta   90.00
_cell.angle_gamma   90.00
#
_symmetry.space_group_name_H-M   'P 1'
#
loop_
_entity.id
_entity.type
_entity.pdbx_description
1 polymer ?
#
loop_
_entity_poly.entity_id
_entity_poly.type
_entity_poly.pdbx_seq_one_letter_code
_entity_poly.pdbx_strand_id
1 'polypeptide(L)' 'MIKFLSISSTSVIFDDDGEVSVADFLVLIAAWGVGNGPEDLDGNGNINVTDLLILIGA' A
#
# COMPACT_ATOMS: atom_id res chain seq x y z
N MET A 1 10.15 -17.63 9.44
CA MET A 1 10.09 -16.19 9.80
C MET A 1 10.01 -15.44 8.48
N ILE A 2 8.82 -14.96 8.13
CA ILE A 2 8.67 -14.08 6.97
C ILE A 2 9.28 -12.74 7.38
N LYS A 3 10.31 -12.30 6.66
CA LYS A 3 11.01 -11.06 6.94
C LYS A 3 10.29 -9.98 6.12
N PHE A 4 9.39 -9.24 6.76
CA PHE A 4 8.81 -8.04 6.15
C PHE A 4 9.95 -7.05 5.92
N LEU A 5 10.10 -6.59 4.68
CA LEU A 5 11.03 -5.52 4.32
C LEU A 5 10.66 -4.29 5.17
N SER A 6 11.66 -3.56 5.66
CA SER A 6 11.43 -2.31 6.39
C SER A 6 10.85 -1.27 5.44
N ILE A 7 9.53 -1.26 5.31
CA ILE A 7 8.79 -0.26 4.56
C ILE A 7 8.56 0.92 5.50
N SER A 8 8.90 2.11 5.05
CA SER A 8 8.63 3.32 5.83
C SER A 8 7.12 3.46 5.94
N SER A 9 6.56 3.56 7.14
CA SER A 9 5.12 3.71 7.35
C SER A 9 4.55 4.89 6.56
N THR A 10 5.35 5.92 6.29
CA THR A 10 4.97 7.06 5.42
C THR A 10 4.76 6.73 3.94
N SER A 11 5.21 5.58 3.45
CA SER A 11 5.03 5.18 2.04
C SER A 11 3.69 4.48 1.77
N VAL A 12 2.95 4.14 2.83
CA VAL A 12 1.64 3.49 2.74
C VAL A 12 0.50 4.38 3.25
N ILE A 13 0.82 5.63 3.64
CA ILE A 13 -0.16 6.66 3.98
C ILE A 13 -0.52 7.40 2.69
N PHE A 14 -1.76 7.28 2.25
CA PHE A 14 -2.23 7.84 0.99
C PHE A 14 -3.16 9.04 1.16
N ASP A 15 -3.78 9.19 2.34
CA ASP A 15 -4.68 10.30 2.65
C ASP A 15 -4.00 11.47 3.38
N ASP A 16 -2.68 11.37 3.59
CA ASP A 16 -1.82 12.34 4.27
C ASP A 16 -2.24 12.67 5.71
N ASP A 17 -2.97 11.79 6.41
CA ASP A 17 -3.42 12.03 7.79
C ASP A 17 -2.35 11.80 8.87
N GLY A 18 -1.23 11.16 8.47
CA GLY A 18 -0.06 10.89 9.32
C GLY A 18 -0.09 9.55 10.06
N GLU A 19 -1.12 8.72 9.86
CA GLU A 19 -1.28 7.41 10.46
C GLU A 19 -1.56 6.35 9.38
N VAL A 20 -1.18 5.09 9.63
CA VAL A 20 -1.60 3.98 8.76
C VAL A 20 -2.92 3.45 9.27
N SER A 21 -4.00 3.63 8.52
CA SER A 21 -5.36 3.32 8.95
C SER A 21 -6.20 2.60 7.89
N VAL A 22 -7.47 2.34 8.23
CA VAL A 22 -8.43 1.79 7.28
C VAL A 22 -8.68 2.76 6.13
N ALA A 23 -8.44 4.07 6.32
CA ALA A 23 -8.58 5.05 5.25
C ALA A 23 -7.60 4.76 4.10
N ASP A 24 -6.33 4.49 4.38
CA ASP A 24 -5.33 4.10 3.37
C ASP A 24 -5.70 2.80 2.67
N PHE A 25 -6.24 1.83 3.40
CA PHE A 25 -6.77 0.61 2.80
C PHE A 25 -7.88 0.89 1.80
N LEU A 26 -8.80 1.80 2.12
CA LEU A 26 -9.88 2.17 1.20
C LEU A 26 -9.35 2.92 -0.03
N VAL A 27 -8.29 3.72 0.10
CA VAL A 27 -7.61 4.36 -1.03
C VAL A 27 -6.99 3.30 -1.95
N LEU A 28 -6.26 2.33 -1.39
CA LEU A 28 -5.68 1.21 -2.14
C LEU A 28 -6.75 0.41 -2.91
N ILE A 29 -7.87 0.08 -2.25
CA ILE A 29 -8.98 -0.63 -2.90
C ILE A 29 -9.64 0.22 -4.00
N ALA A 30 -9.70 1.54 -3.84
CA ALA A 30 -10.22 2.43 -4.88
C ALA A 30 -9.33 2.48 -6.13
N ALA A 31 -8.02 2.26 -5.98
CA ALA A 31 -7.05 2.26 -7.06
C ALA A 31 -6.83 0.88 -7.71
N TRP A 32 -7.58 -0.16 -7.29
CA TRP A 32 -7.36 -1.55 -7.70
C TRP A 32 -7.35 -1.76 -9.22
N GLY A 33 -6.34 -2.45 -9.74
CA GLY A 33 -6.23 -2.79 -11.15
C GLY A 33 -4.86 -2.51 -11.77
N VAL A 34 -4.85 -2.09 -13.04
CA VAL A 34 -3.61 -1.75 -13.76
C VAL A 34 -3.30 -0.27 -13.54
N GLY A 35 -2.09 0.02 -13.07
CA GLY A 35 -1.65 1.38 -12.81
C GLY A 35 -0.38 1.40 -11.98
N ASN A 36 0.36 2.51 -12.10
CA ASN A 36 1.62 2.73 -11.38
C ASN A 36 1.44 3.92 -10.42
N GLY A 37 0.28 3.95 -9.74
CA GLY A 37 -0.05 4.99 -8.76
C GLY A 37 0.75 4.80 -7.47
N PRO A 38 0.61 5.73 -6.49
CA PRO A 38 1.20 5.56 -5.16
C PRO A 38 0.86 4.22 -4.48
N GLU A 39 -0.28 3.63 -4.86
CA GLU A 39 -0.80 2.38 -4.32
C GLU A 39 -0.12 1.13 -4.91
N ASP A 40 0.70 1.27 -5.97
CA ASP A 40 1.56 0.22 -6.54
C ASP A 40 2.86 0.14 -5.72
N LEU A 41 2.78 -0.53 -4.58
CA LEU A 41 3.78 -0.52 -3.53
C LEU A 41 4.98 -1.43 -3.85
N ASP A 42 4.79 -2.45 -4.70
CA ASP A 42 5.89 -3.28 -5.19
C ASP A 42 6.47 -2.79 -6.54
N GLY A 43 5.80 -1.82 -7.19
CA GLY A 43 6.25 -1.17 -8.42
C GLY A 43 6.14 -2.05 -9.66
N ASN A 44 5.24 -3.05 -9.65
CA ASN A 44 5.09 -3.99 -10.76
C ASN A 44 4.10 -3.51 -11.84
N GLY A 45 3.37 -2.41 -11.59
CA GLY A 45 2.37 -1.83 -12.48
C GLY A 45 0.95 -2.38 -12.33
N ASN A 46 0.70 -3.15 -11.27
CA ASN A 46 -0.59 -3.73 -10.92
C ASN A 46 -0.87 -3.55 -9.43
N ILE A 47 -1.87 -2.73 -9.10
CA ILE A 47 -2.38 -2.57 -7.74
C ILE A 47 -3.28 -3.77 -7.42
N ASN A 48 -2.78 -4.69 -6.60
CA ASN A 48 -3.41 -5.96 -6.32
C ASN A 48 -3.16 -6.47 -4.88
N VAL A 49 -3.37 -7.76 -4.66
CA VAL A 49 -3.23 -8.40 -3.34
C VAL A 49 -1.80 -8.26 -2.79
N THR A 50 -0.77 -8.24 -3.64
CA THR A 50 0.61 -8.02 -3.19
C THR A 50 0.76 -6.68 -2.48
N ASP A 51 0.22 -5.60 -3.05
CA ASP A 51 0.25 -4.26 -2.46
C ASP A 51 -0.57 -4.21 -1.17
N LEU A 52 -1.73 -4.86 -1.14
CA LEU A 52 -2.53 -5.00 0.08
C LEU A 52 -1.73 -5.68 1.20
N LEU A 53 -1.01 -6.76 0.90
CA LEU A 53 -0.20 -7.47 1.89
C LEU A 53 0.98 -6.63 2.38
N ILE A 54 1.50 -5.73 1.53
CA ILE A 54 2.48 -4.74 1.92
C ILE A 54 1.87 -3.73 2.91
N LEU A 55 0.73 -3.13 2.56
CA LEU A 55 0.04 -2.14 3.38
C LEU A 55 -0.25 -2.66 4.80
N ILE A 56 -0.85 -3.85 4.93
CA ILE A 56 -1.22 -4.40 6.25
C ILE A 56 -0.01 -4.89 7.07
N GLY A 57 1.18 -4.95 6.46
CA GLY A 57 2.42 -5.36 7.10
C GLY A 57 3.29 -4.20 7.62
N ALA A 58 2.91 -2.96 7.31
CA ALA A 58 3.60 -1.73 7.72
C ALA A 58 3.19 -1.27 9.13
#